data_AF-A0AAU7XWK4-F1
#
_entry.id   AF-A0AAU7XWK4-F1
#
_cell.length_a   1.000
_cell.length_b   1.000
_cell.length_c   1.000
_cell.angle_alpha   90.00
_cell.angle_beta   90.00
_cell.angle_gamma   90.00
#
_symmetry.space_group_name_H-M   'P 1'
#
loop_
_entity.id
_entity.type
_entity.pdbx_description
1 polymer ?
#
loop_
_entity_poly.entity_id
_entity_poly.type
_entity_poly.pdbx_seq_one_letter_code
_entity_poly.pdbx_strand_id
1 'polypeptide(L)'
;MIRKIALGLLVLAGVATYAQADEDICEGWTHKAYPVHMEACSYPNGGSGYTRITNNGSTAAAICWTVVTNSGREINGCNSNMEAGETNEAACASCGHKNGGVQYILLQKYEER
;
A
#
# COMPACT_ATOMS: atom_id res chain seq x y z
N MET A 1 -44.12 -57.89 -3.90
CA MET A 1 -43.93 -56.57 -4.58
C MET A 1 -42.81 -55.82 -3.87
N ILE A 2 -41.64 -55.70 -4.51
CA ILE A 2 -40.45 -55.06 -3.94
C ILE A 2 -40.47 -53.58 -4.34
N ARG A 3 -40.62 -52.67 -3.37
CA ARG A 3 -40.51 -51.22 -3.60
C ARG A 3 -39.03 -50.85 -3.63
N LYS A 4 -38.54 -50.43 -4.79
CA LYS A 4 -37.21 -49.85 -4.98
C LYS A 4 -37.18 -48.49 -4.28
N ILE A 5 -36.39 -48.36 -3.22
CA ILE A 5 -36.04 -47.06 -2.64
C ILE A 5 -34.84 -46.56 -3.44
N ALA A 6 -35.09 -45.63 -4.37
CA ALA A 6 -34.03 -44.92 -5.06
C ALA A 6 -33.41 -43.93 -4.08
N LEU A 7 -32.18 -44.21 -3.66
CA LEU A 7 -31.34 -43.35 -2.85
C LEU A 7 -30.96 -42.12 -3.70
N GLY A 8 -31.60 -40.99 -3.47
CA GLY A 8 -31.22 -39.73 -4.08
C GLY A 8 -29.90 -39.25 -3.46
N LEU A 9 -28.80 -39.38 -4.20
CA LEU A 9 -27.55 -38.69 -3.86
C LEU A 9 -27.79 -37.17 -3.98
N LEU A 10 -27.86 -36.48 -2.84
CA LEU A 10 -27.68 -35.03 -2.80
C LEU A 10 -26.22 -34.72 -3.16
N VAL A 11 -25.99 -34.22 -4.36
CA VAL A 11 -24.72 -33.60 -4.74
C VAL A 11 -24.68 -32.22 -4.09
N LEU A 12 -23.92 -32.10 -2.99
CA LEU A 12 -23.56 -30.83 -2.36
C LEU A 12 -22.56 -30.08 -3.24
N ALA A 13 -23.05 -29.46 -4.32
CA ALA A 13 -22.32 -28.40 -5.01
C ALA A 13 -22.74 -27.07 -4.38
N GLY A 14 -21.90 -26.51 -3.51
CA GLY A 14 -22.25 -25.32 -2.73
C GLY A 14 -21.04 -24.43 -2.46
N VAL A 15 -20.64 -23.69 -3.49
CA VAL A 15 -19.91 -22.41 -3.49
C VAL A 15 -18.82 -22.23 -2.43
N ALA A 16 -17.56 -22.42 -2.85
CA ALA A 16 -16.47 -21.71 -2.21
C ALA A 16 -16.75 -20.21 -2.33
N THR A 17 -17.15 -19.57 -1.23
CA THR A 17 -17.15 -18.12 -1.12
C THR A 17 -15.70 -17.69 -1.24
N TYR A 18 -15.31 -17.19 -2.42
CA TYR A 18 -14.07 -16.45 -2.58
C TYR A 18 -14.23 -15.22 -1.69
N ALA A 19 -13.61 -15.23 -0.51
CA ALA A 19 -13.40 -14.01 0.24
C ALA A 19 -12.52 -13.13 -0.66
N GLN A 20 -13.11 -12.13 -1.31
CA GLN A 20 -12.32 -11.07 -1.92
C GLN A 20 -11.70 -10.34 -0.73
N ALA A 21 -10.40 -10.53 -0.53
CA ALA A 21 -9.66 -9.69 0.38
C ALA A 21 -9.79 -8.27 -0.19
N ASP A 22 -10.39 -7.37 0.59
CA ASP A 22 -10.45 -5.98 0.18
C ASP A 22 -9.01 -5.49 -0.07
N GLU A 23 -8.80 -4.81 -1.20
CA GLU A 23 -7.48 -4.35 -1.61
C GLU A 23 -7.13 -3.02 -0.93
N ASP A 24 -5.83 -2.79 -0.74
CA ASP A 24 -5.34 -1.48 -0.30
C ASP A 24 -5.61 -0.42 -1.37
N ILE A 25 -5.97 0.78 -0.94
CA ILE A 25 -6.16 1.93 -1.85
C ILE A 25 -4.89 2.76 -1.80
N CYS A 26 -4.11 2.76 -2.88
CA CYS A 26 -2.83 3.47 -2.98
C CYS A 26 -2.89 4.65 -3.94
N GLU A 27 -2.26 5.74 -3.55
CA GLU A 27 -1.95 6.89 -4.41
C GLU A 27 -0.43 7.02 -4.54
N GLY A 28 0.04 7.28 -5.76
CA GLY A 28 1.46 7.30 -6.09
C GLY A 28 1.93 8.60 -6.73
N TRP A 29 3.14 9.01 -6.38
CA TRP A 29 3.84 10.19 -6.90
C TRP A 29 5.25 9.77 -7.33
N THR A 30 5.69 10.30 -8.46
CA THR A 30 7.07 10.10 -8.94
C THR A 30 7.71 11.46 -9.14
N HIS A 31 8.92 11.64 -8.62
CA HIS A 31 9.66 12.88 -8.86
C HIS A 31 10.21 12.91 -10.29
N LYS A 32 10.13 14.06 -10.98
CA LYS A 32 10.57 14.13 -12.40
C LYS A 32 12.08 14.01 -12.58
N ALA A 33 12.86 14.51 -11.62
CA ALA A 33 14.32 14.60 -11.73
C ALA A 33 15.07 13.51 -10.95
N TYR A 34 14.40 12.79 -10.06
CA TYR A 34 15.02 11.82 -9.17
C TYR A 34 14.26 10.50 -9.27
N PRO A 35 14.95 9.36 -9.35
CA PRO A 35 14.33 8.06 -9.57
C PRO A 35 13.74 7.52 -8.26
N VAL A 36 12.78 8.23 -7.69
CA VAL A 36 12.08 7.84 -6.46
C VAL A 36 10.59 7.73 -6.76
N HIS A 37 10.03 6.57 -6.47
CA HIS A 37 8.59 6.35 -6.44
C HIS A 37 8.11 6.43 -5.00
N MET A 38 7.02 7.15 -4.77
CA MET A 38 6.48 7.43 -3.44
C MET A 38 5.00 7.12 -3.46
N GLU A 39 4.52 6.28 -2.56
CA GLU A 39 3.12 5.92 -2.44
C GLU A 39 2.63 6.15 -1.01
N ALA A 40 1.34 6.45 -0.89
CA ALA A 40 0.60 6.37 0.34
C ALA A 40 -0.58 5.43 0.12
N CYS A 41 -0.68 4.41 0.97
CA CYS A 41 -1.71 3.39 0.89
C CYS A 41 -2.59 3.44 2.13
N SER A 42 -3.89 3.28 1.93
CA SER A 42 -4.88 3.08 2.97
C SER A 42 -5.26 1.61 3.00
N TYR A 43 -5.21 0.99 4.17
CA TYR A 43 -5.80 -0.35 4.35
C TYR A 43 -7.32 -0.31 4.08
N PRO A 44 -7.94 -1.45 3.77
CA PRO A 44 -9.35 -1.53 3.41
C PRO A 44 -10.32 -0.85 4.37
N ASN A 45 -10.07 -0.99 5.68
CA ASN A 45 -10.93 -0.41 6.70
C ASN A 45 -10.87 1.13 6.72
N GLY A 46 -9.86 1.73 6.09
CA GLY A 46 -9.63 3.17 6.00
C GLY A 46 -9.09 3.84 7.26
N GLY A 47 -8.98 3.11 8.37
CA GLY A 47 -8.58 3.64 9.68
C GLY A 47 -7.07 3.77 9.85
N SER A 48 -6.28 3.17 8.98
CA SER A 48 -4.83 3.37 8.97
C SER A 48 -4.29 3.14 7.56
N GLY A 49 -3.03 3.48 7.38
CA GLY A 49 -2.31 3.27 6.15
C GLY A 49 -0.82 3.14 6.38
N TYR A 50 -0.07 3.25 5.30
CA TYR A 50 1.37 3.21 5.27
C TYR A 50 1.89 4.01 4.08
N THR A 51 3.17 4.35 4.10
CA THR A 51 3.87 4.89 2.93
C THR A 51 4.78 3.83 2.34
N ARG A 52 4.95 3.85 1.02
CA ARG A 52 5.92 3.02 0.32
C ARG A 52 6.84 3.93 -0.50
N ILE A 53 8.11 3.99 -0.12
CA ILE A 53 9.12 4.80 -0.83
C ILE A 53 10.10 3.85 -1.48
N THR A 54 10.29 3.95 -2.78
CA THR A 54 11.15 3.05 -3.55
C THR A 54 12.25 3.84 -4.24
N ASN A 55 13.50 3.42 -4.05
CA ASN A 55 14.63 3.91 -4.83
C ASN A 55 14.67 3.16 -6.18
N ASN A 56 14.11 3.76 -7.23
CA ASN A 56 14.17 3.22 -8.59
C ASN A 56 15.48 3.58 -9.31
N GLY A 57 16.44 4.19 -8.61
CA GLY A 57 17.77 4.49 -9.14
C GLY A 57 18.63 3.24 -9.31
N SER A 58 19.76 3.39 -9.99
CA SER A 58 20.74 2.31 -10.19
C SER A 58 21.79 2.20 -9.08
N THR A 59 21.79 3.13 -8.12
CA THR A 59 22.76 3.24 -7.02
C THR A 59 22.04 3.41 -5.68
N ALA A 60 22.76 3.15 -4.59
CA ALA A 60 22.25 3.43 -3.26
C ALA A 60 22.13 4.95 -3.04
N ALA A 61 21.11 5.38 -2.31
CA ALA A 61 20.85 6.79 -2.05
C ALA A 61 20.31 7.06 -0.64
N ALA A 62 20.59 8.24 -0.10
CA ALA A 62 19.88 8.81 1.03
C ALA A 62 18.62 9.53 0.55
N ILE A 63 17.45 9.11 1.04
CA ILE A 63 16.14 9.58 0.59
C ILE A 63 15.36 10.11 1.79
N CYS A 64 14.91 11.36 1.73
CA CYS A 64 14.01 11.96 2.72
C CYS A 64 12.77 12.51 2.05
N TRP A 65 11.63 12.38 2.72
CA TRP A 65 10.33 12.78 2.21
C TRP A 65 9.45 13.39 3.31
N THR A 66 8.45 14.15 2.88
CA THR A 66 7.39 14.69 3.74
C THR A 66 6.05 14.26 3.18
N VAL A 67 5.27 13.54 3.97
CA VAL A 67 3.86 13.26 3.68
C VAL A 67 3.04 14.46 4.13
N VAL A 68 2.24 15.02 3.23
CA VAL A 68 1.27 16.07 3.56
C VAL A 68 -0.12 15.47 3.54
N THR A 69 -0.79 15.43 4.68
CA THR A 69 -2.15 14.90 4.81
C THR A 69 -3.19 15.90 4.28
N ASN A 70 -4.43 15.47 4.02
CA ASN A 70 -5.49 16.40 3.59
C ASN A 70 -5.86 17.46 4.64
N SER A 71 -5.48 17.24 5.91
CA SER A 71 -5.61 18.24 6.97
C SER A 71 -4.45 19.26 7.02
N GLY A 72 -3.46 19.14 6.13
CA GLY A 72 -2.25 19.96 6.10
C GLY A 72 -1.20 19.55 7.13
N ARG A 73 -1.34 18.41 7.80
CA ARG A 73 -0.30 17.90 8.71
C ARG A 73 0.86 17.33 7.90
N GLU A 74 2.07 17.69 8.31
CA GLU A 74 3.31 17.17 7.72
C GLU A 74 3.89 16.04 8.58
N ILE A 75 4.29 14.94 7.94
CA ILE A 75 4.96 13.80 8.56
C ILE A 75 6.24 13.52 7.79
N ASN A 76 7.39 13.65 8.45
CA ASN A 76 8.68 13.48 7.81
C ASN A 76 9.18 12.04 7.94
N GLY A 77 9.80 11.55 6.87
CA GLY A 77 10.51 10.27 6.82
C GLY A 77 11.87 10.42 6.16
N CYS A 78 12.83 9.61 6.58
CA CYS A 78 14.17 9.57 6.01
C CYS A 78 14.72 8.16 6.11
N ASN A 79 15.37 7.70 5.04
CA ASN A 79 16.28 6.59 5.06
C ASN A 79 17.65 7.06 4.54
N SER A 80 18.68 6.90 5.35
CA SER A 80 20.04 7.37 5.05
C SER A 80 20.81 6.49 4.05
N ASN A 81 20.31 5.29 3.79
CA ASN A 81 20.87 4.35 2.82
C ASN A 81 19.79 3.39 2.30
N MET A 82 19.24 3.69 1.13
CA MET A 82 18.36 2.79 0.38
C MET A 82 19.10 2.25 -0.83
N GLU A 83 19.27 0.93 -0.91
CA GLU A 83 19.88 0.26 -2.06
C GLU A 83 19.03 0.47 -3.34
N ALA A 84 19.63 0.19 -4.49
CA ALA A 84 18.92 0.22 -5.77
C ALA A 84 17.76 -0.81 -5.77
N GLY A 85 16.55 -0.35 -6.08
CA GLY A 85 15.32 -1.13 -6.03
C GLY A 85 14.75 -1.35 -4.62
N GLU A 86 15.40 -0.85 -3.57
CA GLU A 86 14.91 -1.00 -2.21
C GLU A 86 13.62 -0.20 -1.99
N THR A 87 12.70 -0.80 -1.24
CA THR A 87 11.46 -0.17 -0.81
C THR A 87 11.41 -0.06 0.71
N ASN A 88 11.24 1.16 1.20
CA ASN A 88 10.93 1.45 2.58
C ASN A 88 9.40 1.52 2.77
N GLU A 89 8.86 0.63 3.59
CA GLU A 89 7.46 0.66 3.99
C GLU A 89 7.35 1.11 5.45
N ALA A 90 6.57 2.17 5.72
CA ALA A 90 6.44 2.74 7.05
C ALA A 90 4.97 2.97 7.42
N ALA A 91 4.58 2.52 8.61
CA ALA A 91 3.22 2.68 9.10
C ALA A 91 2.84 4.17 9.26
N CYS A 92 1.64 4.52 8.84
CA CYS A 92 1.12 5.89 8.85
C CYS A 92 -0.39 5.89 9.10
N ALA A 93 -0.80 6.08 10.35
CA ALA A 93 -2.22 6.10 10.70
C ALA A 93 -3.01 7.18 9.94
N SER A 94 -2.42 8.36 9.73
CA SER A 94 -3.05 9.47 9.00
C SER A 94 -3.14 9.26 7.49
N CYS A 95 -2.45 8.25 6.95
CA CYS A 95 -2.53 7.91 5.53
C CYS A 95 -3.81 7.14 5.19
N GLY A 96 -4.49 6.57 6.20
CA GLY A 96 -5.81 5.96 6.01
C GLY A 96 -6.83 7.02 5.57
N HIS A 97 -7.60 6.73 4.52
CA HIS A 97 -8.52 7.71 3.93
C HIS A 97 -9.59 8.23 4.90
N LYS A 98 -10.01 7.42 5.89
CA LYS A 98 -10.96 7.84 6.94
C LYS A 98 -10.29 8.65 8.06
N ASN A 99 -8.96 8.57 8.17
CA ASN A 99 -8.16 9.20 9.23
C ASN A 99 -7.31 10.38 8.73
N GLY A 100 -7.72 10.98 7.62
CA GLY A 100 -7.12 12.18 7.04
C GLY A 100 -6.80 11.98 5.57
N GLY A 101 -6.20 10.85 5.21
CA GLY A 101 -5.68 10.61 3.86
C GLY A 101 -4.48 11.51 3.54
N VAL A 102 -3.86 11.25 2.40
CA VAL A 102 -2.68 11.96 1.91
C VAL A 102 -3.07 12.85 0.73
N GLN A 103 -2.57 14.08 0.74
CA GLN A 103 -2.73 15.02 -0.38
C GLN A 103 -1.59 14.84 -1.39
N TYR A 104 -0.35 14.75 -0.89
CA TYR A 104 0.84 14.44 -1.69
C TYR A 104 2.02 14.04 -0.79
N ILE A 105 3.05 13.43 -1.40
CA ILE A 105 4.36 13.22 -0.79
C ILE A 105 5.38 14.11 -1.50
N LEU A 106 6.08 14.95 -0.72
CA LEU A 106 7.16 15.80 -1.20
C LEU A 106 8.50 15.12 -0.97
N LEU A 107 9.29 14.96 -2.04
CA LEU A 107 10.68 14.54 -1.93
C LEU A 107 11.53 15.71 -1.45
N GLN A 108 12.17 15.55 -0.29
CA GLN A 108 13.02 16.58 0.34
C GLN A 108 14.49 16.40 -0.02
N LYS A 109 14.92 15.16 -0.15
CA LYS A 109 16.32 14.81 -0.39
C LYS A 109 16.44 13.55 -1.23
N TYR A 110 17.35 13.59 -2.20
CA TYR A 110 17.90 12.44 -2.89
C TYR A 110 19.41 12.69 -3.06
N GLU A 111 20.24 11.86 -2.43
CA GLU A 111 21.70 11.98 -2.50
C GLU A 111 22.29 10.58 -2.72
N GLU A 112 22.84 10.35 -3.91
CA GLU A 112 23.54 9.09 -4.25
C GLU A 112 24.77 8.89 -3.37
N ARG A 113 25.12 7.62 -3.12
CA ARG A 113 26.27 7.22 -2.29
C ARG A 113 27.40 6.64 -3.12
#